data_AF-A0A388QC13-F1
#
_entry.id   AF-A0A388QC13-F1
#
_cell.length_a   1.000
_cell.length_b   1.000
_cell.length_c   1.000
_cell.angle_alpha   90.00
_cell.angle_beta   90.00
_cell.angle_gamma   90.00
#
_symmetry.space_group_name_H-M   'P 1'
#
loop_
_entity.id
_entity.type
_entity.pdbx_description
1 polymer ?
#
loop_
_entity_poly.entity_id
_entity_poly.type
_entity_poly.pdbx_seq_one_letter_code
_entity_poly.pdbx_strand_id
1 'polypeptide(L)'
;MILLHPVPASAHRCPYCNTKLHVAGWYMPGMRSLAELTCGNCAREFFGDLGAGQALYTPMLMEKAGGAMHGAARAPWFASWLQSSYSRRTDTGLKIDIEEMRPIKQALLLNCLDAMYGHCLLKLLNAQYCLDQYPEYDLIVMVPGILRWLVPEGVAAIWSIDLPLSRGAEWNDWLAKEIGRRVAEFEKCWLSIAISHPHPNELPDRAIYTGCAVCAGAMGEPAPNGNFYLAR
;
A
#
# COMPACT_ATOMS: atom_id res chain seq x y z
N MET A 1 10.37 -6.69 2.09
CA MET A 1 9.96 -6.35 0.70
C MET A 1 9.49 -7.62 -0.01
N ILE A 2 8.64 -7.50 -1.03
CA ILE A 2 8.16 -8.62 -1.87
C ILE A 2 8.57 -8.30 -3.31
N LEU A 3 9.15 -9.24 -4.06
CA LEU A 3 9.37 -9.01 -5.50
C LEU A 3 8.00 -8.85 -6.16
N LEU A 4 7.75 -7.74 -6.86
CA LEU A 4 6.48 -7.46 -7.54
C LEU A 4 6.58 -7.77 -9.03
N HIS A 5 7.59 -7.21 -9.70
CA HIS A 5 7.86 -7.40 -11.13
C HIS A 5 9.24 -8.06 -11.34
N PRO A 6 9.39 -9.05 -12.25
CA PRO A 6 8.42 -9.48 -13.27
C PRO A 6 7.23 -10.31 -12.77
N VAL A 7 7.43 -11.15 -11.76
CA VAL A 7 6.37 -12.00 -11.18
C VAL A 7 6.61 -12.13 -9.68
N PRO A 8 5.60 -11.97 -8.81
CA PRO A 8 5.80 -12.09 -7.38
C PRO A 8 5.90 -13.54 -6.93
N ALA A 9 6.55 -13.75 -5.78
CA ALA A 9 6.46 -15.02 -5.08
C ALA A 9 5.12 -15.11 -4.33
N SER A 10 4.43 -16.24 -4.45
CA SER A 10 3.20 -16.51 -3.70
C SER A 10 3.20 -17.92 -3.10
N ALA A 11 2.68 -18.03 -1.88
CA ALA A 11 2.55 -19.28 -1.14
C ALA A 11 1.11 -19.82 -1.12
N HIS A 12 0.18 -19.19 -1.85
CA HIS A 12 -1.22 -19.59 -1.87
C HIS A 12 -1.41 -21.02 -2.42
N ARG A 13 -2.37 -21.74 -1.85
CA ARG A 13 -2.78 -23.09 -2.28
C ARG A 13 -4.22 -23.06 -2.76
N CYS A 14 -4.51 -23.88 -3.76
CA CYS A 14 -5.87 -24.04 -4.26
C CYS A 14 -6.77 -24.61 -3.15
N PRO A 15 -7.89 -23.96 -2.80
CA PRO A 15 -8.77 -24.44 -1.75
C PRO A 15 -9.52 -25.73 -2.12
N TYR A 16 -9.56 -26.09 -3.42
CA TYR A 16 -10.29 -27.25 -3.92
C TYR A 16 -9.44 -28.52 -4.03
N CYS A 17 -8.16 -28.39 -4.39
CA CYS A 17 -7.28 -29.53 -4.62
C CYS A 17 -5.96 -29.46 -3.84
N ASN A 18 -5.79 -28.43 -3.01
CA ASN A 18 -4.62 -28.21 -2.15
C ASN A 18 -3.26 -28.11 -2.87
N THR A 19 -3.28 -28.02 -4.21
CA THR A 19 -2.10 -27.80 -5.05
C THR A 19 -1.58 -26.38 -4.87
N LYS A 20 -0.26 -26.19 -4.88
CA LYS A 20 0.35 -24.85 -4.91
C LYS A 20 -0.12 -24.12 -6.18
N LEU A 21 -0.58 -22.88 -6.02
CA LEU A 21 -1.00 -22.06 -7.16
C LEU A 21 0.22 -21.51 -7.91
N HIS A 22 0.12 -21.48 -9.23
CA HIS A 22 1.10 -20.85 -10.11
C HIS A 22 0.82 -19.35 -10.19
N VAL A 23 1.85 -18.52 -10.13
CA VAL A 23 1.70 -17.06 -10.26
C VAL A 23 1.77 -16.69 -11.74
N ALA A 24 0.65 -16.24 -12.28
CA ALA A 24 0.56 -15.77 -13.67
C ALA A 24 0.98 -14.29 -13.80
N GLY A 25 0.87 -13.52 -12.71
CA GLY A 25 1.16 -12.09 -12.71
C GLY A 25 0.80 -11.45 -11.38
N TRP A 26 0.54 -10.15 -11.41
CA TRP A 26 0.10 -9.37 -10.26
C TRP A 26 -0.88 -8.28 -10.68
N TYR A 27 -1.64 -7.78 -9.73
CA TYR A 27 -2.72 -6.83 -9.97
C TYR A 27 -2.84 -5.83 -8.83
N MET A 28 -2.95 -4.53 -9.14
CA MET A 28 -3.02 -3.46 -8.14
C MET A 28 -4.14 -2.46 -8.48
N PRO A 29 -5.40 -2.77 -8.15
CA PRO A 29 -6.56 -1.96 -8.57
C PRO A 29 -6.86 -0.76 -7.65
N GLY A 30 -6.00 -0.49 -6.67
CA GLY A 30 -6.22 0.51 -5.63
C GLY A 30 -5.42 0.16 -4.37
N MET A 31 -6.07 0.12 -3.22
CA MET A 31 -5.42 -0.20 -1.93
C MET A 31 -4.88 -1.63 -1.81
N ARG A 32 -5.28 -2.52 -2.72
CA ARG A 32 -4.92 -3.94 -2.73
C ARG A 32 -3.72 -4.19 -3.63
N SER A 33 -2.82 -5.05 -3.19
CA SER A 33 -1.74 -5.61 -4.01
C SER A 33 -1.95 -7.12 -4.09
N LEU A 34 -2.20 -7.64 -5.29
CA LEU A 34 -2.67 -9.01 -5.50
C LEU A 34 -1.71 -9.76 -6.42
N ALA A 35 -1.51 -11.06 -6.17
CA ALA A 35 -0.98 -12.00 -7.13
C ALA A 35 -2.14 -12.52 -7.99
N GLU A 36 -1.90 -12.63 -9.30
CA GLU A 36 -2.76 -13.38 -10.20
C GLU A 36 -2.32 -14.83 -10.22
N LEU A 37 -3.26 -15.74 -9.96
CA LEU A 37 -2.95 -17.12 -9.63
C LEU A 37 -3.78 -18.08 -10.48
N THR A 38 -3.17 -19.18 -10.89
CA THR A 38 -3.85 -20.26 -11.62
C THR A 38 -3.51 -21.60 -10.99
N CYS A 39 -4.52 -22.46 -10.84
CA CYS A 39 -4.32 -23.82 -10.39
C CYS A 39 -3.99 -24.75 -11.57
N GLY A 40 -2.80 -25.35 -11.58
CA GLY A 40 -2.42 -26.31 -12.64
C GLY A 40 -3.21 -27.62 -12.66
N ASN A 41 -3.99 -27.93 -11.61
CA ASN A 41 -4.76 -29.17 -11.53
C ASN A 41 -6.24 -28.99 -11.93
N CYS A 42 -6.92 -27.95 -11.43
CA CYS A 42 -8.34 -27.72 -11.71
C CYS A 42 -8.61 -26.51 -12.61
N ALA A 43 -7.55 -25.88 -13.15
CA ALA A 43 -7.59 -24.72 -14.04
C ALA A 43 -8.27 -23.45 -13.49
N ARG A 44 -8.72 -23.46 -12.22
CA ARG A 44 -9.33 -22.28 -11.59
C ARG A 44 -8.33 -21.15 -11.43
N GLU A 45 -8.83 -19.93 -11.54
CA GLU A 45 -8.06 -18.71 -11.42
C GLU A 45 -8.48 -17.90 -10.20
N PHE A 46 -7.50 -17.26 -9.58
CA PHE A 46 -7.68 -16.53 -8.33
C PHE A 46 -6.90 -15.20 -8.36
N PHE A 47 -7.38 -14.26 -7.55
CA PHE A 47 -6.57 -13.18 -7.00
C PHE A 47 -6.23 -13.53 -5.56
N GLY A 48 -4.96 -13.57 -5.20
CA GLY A 48 -4.52 -13.75 -3.81
C GLY A 48 -3.80 -12.52 -3.32
N ASP A 49 -4.09 -12.05 -2.11
CA ASP A 49 -3.35 -10.91 -1.57
C ASP A 49 -1.84 -11.20 -1.50
N LEU A 50 -1.05 -10.21 -1.90
CA LEU A 50 0.34 -10.08 -1.49
C LEU A 50 0.37 -9.58 -0.04
N GLY A 51 1.27 -10.12 0.78
CA GLY A 51 1.35 -9.81 2.22
C GLY A 51 1.87 -8.41 2.52
N ALA A 52 1.11 -7.38 2.15
CA ALA A 52 1.40 -5.98 2.39
C ALA A 52 0.20 -5.26 3.04
N GLY A 53 0.47 -4.27 3.88
CA GLY A 53 -0.54 -3.59 4.68
C GLY A 53 -1.37 -4.56 5.51
N GLN A 54 -2.69 -4.36 5.52
CA GLN A 54 -3.62 -5.21 6.25
C GLN A 54 -3.57 -6.68 5.79
N ALA A 55 -3.25 -6.93 4.51
CA ALA A 55 -3.21 -8.27 3.98
C ALA A 55 -2.02 -9.10 4.48
N LEU A 56 -1.03 -8.47 5.13
CA LEU A 56 0.00 -9.17 5.90
C LEU A 56 -0.61 -10.03 7.01
N TYR A 57 -1.64 -9.50 7.69
CA TYR A 57 -2.28 -10.16 8.84
C TYR A 57 -3.50 -10.98 8.42
N THR A 58 -4.20 -10.54 7.39
CA THR A 58 -5.46 -11.13 6.95
C THR A 58 -5.44 -11.38 5.43
N PRO A 59 -4.54 -12.24 4.93
CA PRO A 59 -4.45 -12.52 3.49
C PRO A 59 -5.72 -13.21 3.01
N MET A 60 -6.27 -12.75 1.90
CA MET A 60 -7.45 -13.32 1.26
C MET A 60 -7.09 -13.96 -0.08
N LEU A 61 -7.89 -14.95 -0.48
CA LEU A 61 -7.86 -15.56 -1.80
C LEU A 61 -9.26 -15.51 -2.40
N MET A 62 -9.41 -14.88 -3.55
CA MET A 62 -10.69 -14.69 -4.24
C MET A 62 -10.66 -15.40 -5.58
N GLU A 63 -11.67 -16.19 -5.91
CA GLU A 63 -11.84 -16.73 -7.24
C GLU A 63 -12.21 -15.65 -8.25
N LYS A 64 -11.54 -15.64 -9.40
CA LYS A 64 -11.88 -14.73 -10.49
C LYS A 64 -13.30 -15.01 -11.00
N ALA A 65 -13.65 -16.29 -11.11
CA ALA A 65 -14.99 -16.73 -11.44
C ALA A 65 -15.94 -16.52 -10.25
N GLY A 66 -16.88 -15.59 -10.39
CA GLY A 66 -17.93 -15.35 -9.41
C GLY A 66 -17.51 -14.65 -8.11
N GLY A 67 -16.22 -14.40 -7.87
CA GLY A 67 -15.76 -13.63 -6.69
C GLY A 67 -15.91 -14.39 -5.36
N ALA A 68 -15.85 -15.72 -5.38
CA ALA A 68 -15.94 -16.52 -4.16
C ALA A 68 -14.69 -16.30 -3.28
N MET A 69 -14.91 -16.08 -1.98
CA MET A 69 -13.86 -15.73 -1.03
C MET A 69 -13.41 -16.93 -0.20
N HIS A 70 -12.10 -17.12 -0.10
CA HIS A 70 -11.44 -18.11 0.75
C HIS A 70 -10.60 -17.42 1.83
N GLY A 71 -10.71 -17.88 3.07
CA GLY A 71 -10.05 -17.25 4.23
C GLY A 71 -10.89 -16.16 4.94
N ALA A 72 -12.10 -15.88 4.45
CA ALA A 72 -12.96 -14.79 4.93
C ALA A 72 -13.30 -14.86 6.43
N ALA A 73 -13.35 -16.06 7.02
CA ALA A 73 -13.70 -16.25 8.44
C ALA A 73 -12.79 -15.46 9.41
N ARG A 74 -11.53 -15.19 9.02
CA ARG A 74 -10.57 -14.45 9.85
C ARG A 74 -10.83 -12.93 9.87
N ALA A 75 -11.35 -12.39 8.78
CA ALA A 75 -11.67 -10.97 8.66
C ALA A 75 -12.81 -10.77 7.64
N PRO A 76 -14.07 -11.03 8.04
CA PRO A 76 -15.20 -10.97 7.12
C PRO A 76 -15.40 -9.59 6.48
N TRP A 77 -15.12 -8.53 7.24
CA TRP A 77 -15.16 -7.14 6.76
C TRP A 77 -14.18 -6.91 5.61
N PHE A 78 -12.95 -7.42 5.72
CA PHE A 78 -11.90 -7.23 4.74
C PHE A 78 -12.19 -8.04 3.47
N ALA A 79 -12.68 -9.26 3.63
CA ALA A 79 -13.16 -10.09 2.53
C ALA A 79 -14.34 -9.44 1.80
N SER A 80 -15.30 -8.88 2.53
CA SER A 80 -16.46 -8.19 1.97
C SER A 80 -16.07 -6.96 1.13
N TRP A 81 -15.08 -6.19 1.58
CA TRP A 81 -14.55 -5.08 0.77
C TRP A 81 -13.97 -5.55 -0.56
N LEU A 82 -13.14 -6.59 -0.55
CA LEU A 82 -12.55 -7.15 -1.77
C LEU A 82 -13.62 -7.71 -2.73
N GLN A 83 -14.56 -8.50 -2.20
CA GLN A 83 -15.62 -9.09 -3.00
C GLN A 83 -16.55 -8.01 -3.58
N SER A 84 -16.96 -7.04 -2.76
CA SER A 84 -17.90 -5.99 -3.19
C SER A 84 -17.26 -4.95 -4.10
N SER A 85 -15.95 -4.72 -4.02
CA SER A 85 -15.25 -3.86 -4.97
C SER A 85 -15.05 -4.58 -6.30
N TYR A 86 -14.70 -5.87 -6.28
CA TYR A 86 -14.56 -6.69 -7.49
C TYR A 86 -15.87 -6.83 -8.28
N SER A 87 -17.01 -6.95 -7.60
CA SER A 87 -18.33 -7.01 -8.25
C SER A 87 -18.78 -5.65 -8.82
N ARG A 88 -18.23 -4.55 -8.32
CA ARG A 88 -18.51 -3.17 -8.73
C ARG A 88 -17.27 -2.51 -9.33
N ARG A 89 -16.46 -3.28 -10.06
CA ARG A 89 -15.25 -2.77 -10.68
C ARG A 89 -15.57 -1.67 -11.67
N THR A 90 -14.63 -0.77 -11.84
CA THR A 90 -14.71 0.30 -12.83
C THR A 90 -13.44 0.36 -13.66
N ASP A 91 -13.53 0.97 -14.84
CA ASP A 91 -12.39 1.27 -15.72
C ASP A 91 -12.28 2.81 -15.91
N THR A 92 -12.87 3.59 -15.01
CA THR A 92 -12.80 5.06 -15.06
C THR A 92 -11.36 5.53 -14.88
N GLY A 93 -10.87 6.26 -15.88
CA GLY A 93 -9.55 6.89 -15.84
C GLY A 93 -9.40 7.85 -14.66
N LEU A 94 -8.24 7.79 -13.99
CA LEU A 94 -7.88 8.67 -12.89
C LEU A 94 -6.72 9.57 -13.32
N LYS A 95 -6.63 10.77 -12.77
CA LYS A 95 -5.43 11.58 -12.93
C LYS A 95 -4.32 11.00 -12.06
N ILE A 96 -3.14 10.83 -12.65
CA ILE A 96 -1.92 10.45 -11.95
C ILE A 96 -0.89 11.55 -12.20
N ASP A 97 -0.57 12.31 -11.16
CA ASP A 97 0.49 13.29 -11.19
C ASP A 97 1.81 12.61 -10.76
N ILE A 98 2.79 12.62 -11.66
CA ILE A 98 4.08 11.96 -11.47
C ILE A 98 5.14 13.03 -11.23
N GLU A 99 5.86 12.88 -10.14
CA GLU A 99 7.01 13.71 -9.82
C GLU A 99 8.23 12.81 -9.65
N GLU A 100 9.22 12.97 -10.51
CA GLU A 100 10.49 12.23 -10.44
C GLU A 100 11.58 13.16 -9.92
N MET A 101 12.16 12.81 -8.78
CA MET A 101 13.22 13.61 -8.16
C MET A 101 14.60 13.12 -8.57
N ARG A 102 14.72 11.83 -8.93
CA ARG A 102 15.93 11.22 -9.49
C ARG A 102 15.61 10.00 -10.36
N PRO A 103 16.52 9.59 -11.27
CA PRO A 103 16.33 8.39 -12.07
C PRO A 103 16.17 7.13 -11.20
N ILE A 104 15.17 6.31 -11.52
CA ILE A 104 14.88 5.06 -10.82
C ILE A 104 15.67 3.92 -11.46
N LYS A 105 16.54 3.27 -10.69
CA LYS A 105 17.32 2.10 -11.11
C LYS A 105 16.89 0.84 -10.38
N GLN A 106 16.65 0.94 -9.07
CA GLN A 106 16.21 -0.18 -8.24
C GLN A 106 14.85 0.14 -7.59
N ALA A 107 13.77 -0.07 -8.33
CA ALA A 107 12.44 0.38 -7.89
C ALA A 107 11.94 -0.36 -6.64
N LEU A 108 11.56 0.41 -5.61
CA LEU A 108 10.79 -0.05 -4.46
C LEU A 108 9.48 0.74 -4.38
N LEU A 109 8.35 0.10 -4.69
CA LEU A 109 7.02 0.69 -4.66
C LEU A 109 6.39 0.57 -3.26
N LEU A 110 5.96 1.71 -2.71
CA LEU A 110 5.15 1.80 -1.50
C LEU A 110 3.73 2.23 -1.87
N ASN A 111 2.76 1.31 -1.77
CA ASN A 111 1.36 1.61 -2.01
C ASN A 111 0.70 2.15 -0.74
N CYS A 112 0.43 3.45 -0.70
CA CYS A 112 -0.25 4.16 0.38
C CYS A 112 -1.75 4.39 0.11
N LEU A 113 -2.31 3.88 -0.99
CA LEU A 113 -3.75 3.99 -1.24
C LEU A 113 -4.52 3.19 -0.20
N ASP A 114 -5.59 3.78 0.32
CA ASP A 114 -6.53 3.15 1.25
C ASP A 114 -7.86 3.90 1.26
N ALA A 115 -8.92 3.27 1.78
CA ALA A 115 -10.20 3.92 1.97
C ALA A 115 -10.22 4.84 3.21
N MET A 116 -9.25 4.68 4.11
CA MET A 116 -9.18 5.43 5.37
C MET A 116 -7.95 6.34 5.40
N TYR A 117 -8.16 7.62 5.72
CA TYR A 117 -7.09 8.62 5.84
C TYR A 117 -5.96 8.12 6.77
N GLY A 118 -6.33 7.64 7.96
CA GLY A 118 -5.36 7.15 8.95
C GLY A 118 -4.52 5.99 8.44
N HIS A 119 -5.11 5.08 7.65
CA HIS A 119 -4.35 3.97 7.06
C HIS A 119 -3.38 4.46 5.98
N CYS A 120 -3.81 5.41 5.13
CA CYS A 120 -2.93 6.02 4.15
C CYS A 120 -1.71 6.66 4.84
N LEU A 121 -1.95 7.39 5.94
CA LEU A 121 -0.89 8.01 6.74
C LEU A 121 0.04 6.96 7.36
N LEU A 122 -0.49 5.91 8.00
CA LEU A 122 0.32 4.86 8.61
C LEU A 122 1.18 4.12 7.58
N LYS A 123 0.64 3.84 6.39
CA LYS A 123 1.44 3.30 5.27
C LYS A 123 2.50 4.31 4.81
N LEU A 124 2.16 5.60 4.72
CA LEU A 124 3.10 6.64 4.31
C LEU A 124 4.26 6.80 5.29
N LEU A 125 4.04 6.62 6.60
CA LEU A 125 5.12 6.65 7.60
C LEU A 125 6.17 5.55 7.38
N ASN A 126 5.82 4.47 6.67
CA ASN A 126 6.80 3.46 6.26
C ASN A 126 7.78 3.98 5.19
N ALA A 127 7.52 5.14 4.56
CA ALA A 127 8.44 5.73 3.59
C ALA A 127 9.79 6.04 4.24
N GLN A 128 9.81 6.66 5.42
CA GLN A 128 11.07 6.92 6.13
C GLN A 128 11.79 5.63 6.49
N TYR A 129 11.06 4.64 7.01
CA TYR A 129 11.64 3.32 7.30
C TYR A 129 12.30 2.71 6.04
N CYS A 130 11.65 2.83 4.88
CA CYS A 130 12.22 2.33 3.63
C CYS A 130 13.48 3.11 3.21
N LEU A 131 13.48 4.44 3.36
CA LEU A 131 14.65 5.27 3.07
C LEU A 131 15.84 4.92 3.97
N ASP A 132 15.58 4.67 5.25
CA ASP A 132 16.63 4.39 6.24
C ASP A 132 17.18 2.97 6.12
N GLN A 133 16.31 1.98 5.90
CA GLN A 133 16.69 0.56 5.92
C GLN A 133 17.06 0.00 4.55
N TYR A 134 16.59 0.62 3.48
CA TYR A 134 16.81 0.18 2.10
C TYR A 134 17.34 1.32 1.21
N PRO A 135 18.43 2.02 1.60
CA PRO A 135 18.93 3.19 0.89
C PRO A 135 19.44 2.88 -0.53
N GLU A 136 19.71 1.61 -0.84
CA GLU A 136 20.10 1.15 -2.18
C GLU A 136 18.93 1.10 -3.17
N TYR A 137 17.69 1.20 -2.68
CA TYR A 137 16.48 1.21 -3.50
C TYR A 137 15.97 2.63 -3.74
N ASP A 138 15.42 2.82 -4.94
CA ASP A 138 14.74 4.02 -5.36
C ASP A 138 13.26 3.90 -4.97
N LEU A 139 12.93 4.51 -3.83
CA LEU A 139 11.58 4.48 -3.28
C LEU A 139 10.61 5.30 -4.14
N ILE A 140 9.56 4.63 -4.62
CA ILE A 140 8.42 5.21 -5.32
C ILE A 140 7.24 5.18 -4.35
N VAL A 141 6.66 6.34 -4.06
CA VAL A 141 5.48 6.43 -3.17
C VAL A 141 4.23 6.66 -4.00
N MET A 142 3.31 5.69 -3.99
CA MET A 142 1.99 5.85 -4.57
C MET A 142 0.99 6.25 -3.50
N VAL A 143 0.37 7.43 -3.63
CA VAL A 143 -0.36 8.07 -2.53
C VAL A 143 -1.61 8.79 -3.05
N PRO A 144 -2.69 8.92 -2.24
CA PRO A 144 -3.79 9.82 -2.61
C PRO A 144 -3.27 11.25 -2.73
N GLY A 145 -3.69 11.99 -3.76
CA GLY A 145 -3.18 13.34 -4.03
C GLY A 145 -3.29 14.30 -2.84
N ILE A 146 -4.33 14.14 -2.00
CA ILE A 146 -4.53 14.93 -0.78
C ILE A 146 -3.40 14.77 0.27
N LEU A 147 -2.56 13.73 0.18
CA LEU A 147 -1.43 13.48 1.10
C LEU A 147 -0.08 13.69 0.43
N ARG A 148 -0.03 14.15 -0.82
CA ARG A 148 1.24 14.39 -1.54
C ARG A 148 2.21 15.26 -0.73
N TRP A 149 1.70 16.27 -0.04
CA TRP A 149 2.50 17.20 0.76
C TRP A 149 3.15 16.56 2.01
N LEU A 150 2.71 15.37 2.42
CA LEU A 150 3.28 14.61 3.54
C LEU A 150 4.37 13.62 3.12
N VAL A 151 4.61 13.45 1.81
CA VAL A 151 5.64 12.53 1.34
C VAL A 151 7.01 13.10 1.70
N PRO A 152 7.88 12.35 2.40
CA PRO A 152 9.16 12.87 2.86
C PRO A 152 10.10 13.16 1.68
N GLU A 153 11.07 14.05 1.92
CA GLU A 153 12.19 14.21 1.01
C GLU A 153 13.01 12.92 0.87
N GLY A 154 13.75 12.78 -0.22
CA GLY A 154 14.65 11.64 -0.44
C GLY A 154 14.03 10.46 -1.19
N VAL A 155 12.71 10.42 -1.39
CA VAL A 155 12.07 9.45 -2.30
C VAL A 155 12.48 9.72 -3.75
N ALA A 156 12.45 8.71 -4.62
CA ALA A 156 12.89 8.80 -6.01
C ALA A 156 11.78 9.27 -6.96
N ALA A 157 10.54 8.84 -6.69
CA ALA A 157 9.37 9.34 -7.39
C ALA A 157 8.11 9.34 -6.50
N ILE A 158 7.15 10.20 -6.85
CA ILE A 158 5.84 10.27 -6.20
C ILE A 158 4.77 10.11 -7.27
N TRP A 159 3.88 9.16 -7.05
CA TRP A 159 2.71 8.90 -7.90
C TRP A 159 1.46 9.31 -7.15
N SER A 160 1.05 10.56 -7.35
CA SER A 160 -0.14 11.13 -6.70
C SER A 160 -1.38 10.76 -7.49
N ILE A 161 -2.25 9.96 -6.91
CA ILE A 161 -3.48 9.48 -7.55
C ILE A 161 -4.64 10.36 -7.12
N ASP A 162 -5.35 10.94 -8.09
CA ASP A 162 -6.61 11.65 -7.86
C ASP A 162 -7.77 10.67 -7.63
N LEU A 163 -7.68 9.97 -6.49
CA LEU A 163 -8.69 9.04 -6.00
C LEU A 163 -9.19 9.54 -4.64
N PRO A 164 -10.44 10.00 -4.55
CA PRO A 164 -11.03 10.36 -3.27
C PRO A 164 -11.00 9.19 -2.28
N LEU A 165 -10.76 9.45 -1.00
CA LEU A 165 -10.71 8.40 0.04
C LEU A 165 -12.00 7.56 0.10
N SER A 166 -13.15 8.17 -0.17
CA SER A 166 -14.44 7.46 -0.24
C SER A 166 -14.47 6.36 -1.31
N ARG A 167 -13.57 6.42 -2.30
CA ARG A 167 -13.36 5.43 -3.36
C ARG A 167 -12.06 4.63 -3.17
N GLY A 168 -11.35 4.77 -2.06
CA GLY A 168 -10.05 4.11 -1.86
C GLY A 168 -10.08 2.58 -1.80
N ALA A 169 -11.26 1.99 -1.51
CA ALA A 169 -11.50 0.55 -1.58
C ALA A 169 -12.01 0.07 -2.95
N GLU A 170 -12.17 0.96 -3.91
CA GLU A 170 -12.61 0.65 -5.28
C GLU A 170 -11.67 -0.36 -5.94
N TRP A 171 -12.25 -1.19 -6.81
CA TRP A 171 -11.48 -1.97 -7.76
C TRP A 171 -11.49 -1.23 -9.09
N ASN A 172 -10.37 -0.60 -9.43
CA ASN A 172 -10.23 0.16 -10.67
C ASN A 172 -9.27 -0.55 -11.64
N ASP A 173 -9.83 -1.13 -12.71
CA ASP A 173 -9.08 -1.87 -13.72
C ASP A 173 -8.16 -0.95 -14.54
N TRP A 174 -8.55 0.31 -14.74
CA TRP A 174 -7.73 1.29 -15.44
C TRP A 174 -6.48 1.62 -14.63
N LEU A 175 -6.65 1.85 -13.33
CA LEU A 175 -5.53 2.09 -12.41
C LEU A 175 -4.58 0.91 -12.40
N ALA A 176 -5.09 -0.32 -12.29
CA ALA A 176 -4.25 -1.51 -12.31
C ALA A 176 -3.43 -1.64 -13.60
N LYS A 177 -4.04 -1.36 -14.77
CA LYS A 177 -3.33 -1.36 -16.06
C LYS A 177 -2.25 -0.28 -16.11
N GLU A 178 -2.55 0.93 -15.65
CA GLU A 178 -1.60 2.05 -15.71
C GLU A 178 -0.42 1.86 -14.74
N ILE A 179 -0.67 1.35 -13.53
CA ILE A 179 0.39 0.96 -12.59
C ILE A 179 1.21 -0.19 -13.17
N GLY A 180 0.55 -1.20 -13.76
CA GLY A 180 1.22 -2.30 -14.46
C GLY A 180 2.15 -1.82 -15.57
N ARG A 181 1.66 -0.92 -16.43
CA ARG A 181 2.44 -0.33 -17.54
C ARG A 181 3.69 0.38 -17.04
N ARG A 182 3.58 1.19 -15.99
CA ARG A 182 4.70 1.94 -15.40
C ARG A 182 5.70 1.02 -14.72
N VAL A 183 5.22 0.06 -13.93
CA VAL A 183 6.11 -0.90 -13.24
C VAL A 183 6.86 -1.78 -14.23
N ALA A 184 6.27 -2.08 -15.39
CA ALA A 184 6.91 -2.84 -16.47
C ALA A 184 8.06 -2.10 -17.18
N GLU A 185 8.21 -0.79 -16.95
CA GLU A 185 9.37 -0.01 -17.44
C GLU A 185 10.65 -0.34 -16.63
N PHE A 186 10.50 -0.94 -15.44
CA PHE A 186 11.61 -1.37 -14.60
C PHE A 186 11.95 -2.85 -14.86
N GLU A 187 13.24 -3.19 -14.91
CA GLU A 187 13.67 -4.60 -14.98
C GLU A 187 13.13 -5.39 -13.78
N LYS A 188 13.18 -4.79 -12.59
CA LYS A 188 12.66 -5.33 -11.35
C LYS A 188 12.01 -4.23 -10.53
N CYS A 189 10.91 -4.58 -9.88
CA CYS A 189 10.25 -3.72 -8.91
C CYS A 189 9.89 -4.54 -7.68
N TRP A 190 10.20 -3.99 -6.50
CA TRP A 190 9.85 -4.56 -5.22
C TRP A 190 8.65 -3.82 -4.63
N LEU A 191 7.79 -4.52 -3.91
CA LEU A 191 6.72 -3.97 -3.12
C LEU A 191 7.17 -3.86 -1.66
N SER A 192 7.05 -2.68 -1.07
CA SER A 192 7.17 -2.50 0.38
C SER A 192 6.01 -3.17 1.09
N ILE A 193 6.29 -3.81 2.23
CA ILE A 193 5.28 -4.50 3.04
C ILE A 193 4.33 -3.49 3.70
N ALA A 194 4.75 -2.23 3.89
CA ALA A 194 3.93 -1.16 4.45
C ALA A 194 3.20 -1.59 5.74
N ILE A 195 3.95 -1.90 6.80
CA ILE A 195 3.41 -2.40 8.07
C ILE A 195 2.34 -1.41 8.55
N SER A 196 1.09 -1.90 8.68
CA SER A 196 -0.06 -1.03 9.00
C SER A 196 0.01 -0.42 10.39
N HIS A 197 0.73 -1.05 11.31
CA HIS A 197 0.98 -0.57 12.66
C HIS A 197 2.48 -0.65 12.93
N PRO A 198 3.29 0.30 12.41
CA PRO A 198 4.71 0.32 12.71
C PRO A 198 4.90 0.43 14.23
N HIS A 199 5.93 -0.24 14.77
CA HIS A 199 6.17 -0.17 16.20
C HIS A 199 6.45 1.30 16.59
N PRO A 200 6.02 1.81 17.76
CA PRO A 200 6.22 3.22 18.13
C PRO A 200 7.68 3.69 18.07
N ASN A 201 8.63 2.77 18.28
CA ASN A 201 10.08 3.03 18.19
C ASN A 201 10.62 3.03 16.74
N GLU A 202 9.81 2.58 15.78
CA GLU A 202 10.09 2.60 14.34
C GLU A 202 9.35 3.77 13.66
N LEU A 203 8.57 4.54 14.42
CA LEU A 203 7.96 5.75 13.91
C LEU A 203 9.06 6.80 13.67
N PRO A 204 9.11 7.40 12.47
CA PRO A 204 10.07 8.43 12.18
C PRO A 204 9.83 9.67 13.05
N ASP A 205 10.85 10.50 13.19
CA ASP A 205 10.72 11.77 13.90
C ASP A 205 9.56 12.58 13.30
N ARG A 206 8.61 12.97 14.15
CA ARG A 206 7.42 13.74 13.75
C ARG A 206 7.80 15.04 13.06
N ALA A 207 8.97 15.58 13.35
CA ALA A 207 9.51 16.77 12.71
C ALA A 207 9.64 16.60 11.18
N ILE A 208 9.94 15.39 10.70
CA ILE A 208 10.10 15.09 9.26
C ILE A 208 8.79 15.32 8.49
N TYR A 209 7.64 15.04 9.11
CA TYR A 209 6.33 15.12 8.45
C TYR A 209 5.55 16.39 8.76
N THR A 210 5.85 17.03 9.89
CA THR A 210 5.05 18.17 10.39
C THR A 210 5.82 19.48 10.37
N GLY A 211 7.14 19.46 10.17
CA GLY A 211 8.01 20.63 10.35
C GLY A 211 8.09 21.11 11.80
N CYS A 212 7.35 20.50 12.73
CA CYS A 212 7.41 20.80 14.15
C CYS A 212 8.51 19.95 14.78
N ALA A 213 9.66 20.57 15.06
CA ALA A 213 10.65 19.98 15.94
C ALA A 213 10.00 19.58 17.27
N VAL A 214 10.42 18.46 17.84
CA VAL A 214 10.03 18.10 19.20
C VAL A 214 10.47 19.24 20.11
N CYS A 215 9.51 19.96 20.69
CA CYS A 215 9.80 20.75 21.88
C CYS A 215 10.24 19.75 22.94
N ALA A 216 11.56 19.60 23.12
CA ALA A 216 12.14 18.89 24.24
C ALA A 216 11.90 19.72 25.52
N GLY A 217 10.63 19.84 25.91
CA GLY A 217 10.21 20.25 27.24
C GLY A 217 9.99 18.98 28.03
N ALA A 218 10.79 18.79 29.07
CA ALA A 218 10.64 17.69 30.01
C ALA A 218 9.16 17.56 30.43
N MET A 219 8.50 16.48 30.01
CA MET A 219 7.25 16.04 30.64
C MET A 219 7.63 15.55 32.04
N GLY A 220 7.64 16.45 33.03
CA GLY A 220 8.07 16.05 34.37
C GLY A 220 8.08 17.08 35.49
N GLU A 221 7.77 18.37 35.27
CA GLU A 221 7.64 19.31 36.39
C GLU A 221 6.31 20.08 36.35
N PRO A 222 5.54 20.10 37.45
CA PRO A 222 4.35 20.93 37.53
C PRO A 222 4.80 22.40 37.52
N ALA A 223 4.28 23.18 36.57
CA ALA A 223 4.53 24.61 36.49
C ALA A 223 4.11 25.28 37.81
N PRO A 224 5.01 25.99 38.53
CA PRO A 224 4.61 26.78 39.66
C PRO A 224 3.96 28.06 39.14
N ASN A 225 2.66 28.19 39.40
CA ASN A 225 1.90 29.43 39.52
C ASN A 225 1.99 30.48 38.38
N GLY A 226 0.85 30.67 37.72
CA GLY A 226 0.31 32.02 37.55
C GLY A 226 0.41 32.66 36.16
N ASN A 227 -0.76 33.15 35.73
CA ASN A 227 -1.02 34.10 34.65
C ASN A 227 -1.03 33.58 33.20
N PHE A 228 -2.25 33.23 32.77
CA PHE A 228 -2.69 33.39 31.39
C PHE A 228 -2.62 34.86 30.99
N TYR A 229 -1.85 35.18 29.94
CA TYR A 229 -2.11 36.33 29.09
C TYR A 229 -2.41 35.84 27.68
N LEU A 230 -3.67 36.03 27.27
CA LEU A 230 -4.06 36.11 25.88
C LEU A 230 -3.45 37.39 25.29
N ALA A 231 -2.69 37.27 24.21
CA ALA A 231 -2.41 38.38 23.31
C ALA A 231 -2.81 37.99 21.89
N ARG A 232 -3.55 38.92 21.29
CA ARG A 232 -4.33 38.90 20.05
C ARG A 232 -3.63 38.35 18.81
#